data_AF-A0A420Q4K3-F1
#
_entry.id   AF-A0A420Q4K3-F1
#
_cell.length_a   1.000
_cell.length_b   1.000
_cell.length_c   1.000
_cell.angle_alpha   90.00
_cell.angle_beta   90.00
_cell.angle_gamma   90.00
#
_symmetry.space_group_name_H-M   'P 1'
#
loop_
_entity.id
_entity.type
_entity.pdbx_description
1 polymer ?
#
loop_
_entity_poly.entity_id
_entity_poly.type
_entity_poly.pdbx_seq_one_letter_code
_entity_poly.pdbx_strand_id
1 'polypeptide(L)'
;MPYAKAPVKDLRLRVPQSLNSTWTGIRNATKYSPSCIGYGSDTWALGNHVSEDCLSINVVRPAGLPEGTKLPVAVWIHSGGWGESAGVFSVGSQLVAYGGRDDKLFSAAILQSGSPLVFGLKPQTASTWEPYWNKLLHTTNCSVAEPVACLRKLPTNELSAVLNSTFASPPSWGQVVDGDFIPASGRALLKKGKFAKVPLLMGTNFDEGTEVAPQGINTTSQFVQYVRSVGLAKPAVHSIEKLYSNNPAVGIPGTLKGRPEGHLTYLGWQYKRAAAFSGDVFQHAGRRLTTQSWAKQQIPVWSYHWNVLVENVSPAKGASHFQEVVFTFNNVNGQGYDTVVSNNPLAGKPAILVKLADVMSTAWISFIINHNPNSYGNINLGA
;
A
#
# COMPACT_ATOMS: atom_id res chain seq x y z
N MET A 1 -22.54 3.94 -1.55
CA MET A 1 -23.16 5.29 -1.59
C MET A 1 -22.21 6.25 -2.30
N PRO A 2 -22.65 7.15 -3.20
CA PRO A 2 -21.71 8.07 -3.86
C PRO A 2 -21.16 9.11 -2.86
N TYR A 3 -19.85 9.39 -2.92
CA TYR A 3 -19.24 10.48 -2.15
C TYR A 3 -18.75 11.64 -3.04
N ALA A 4 -18.72 11.44 -4.36
CA ALA A 4 -18.36 12.44 -5.36
C ALA A 4 -19.17 12.22 -6.64
N LYS A 5 -19.15 13.20 -7.55
CA LYS A 5 -19.69 13.02 -8.90
C LYS A 5 -18.92 11.94 -9.65
N ALA A 6 -19.63 11.17 -10.48
CA ALA A 6 -19.02 10.15 -11.34
C ALA A 6 -17.93 10.80 -12.23
N PRO A 7 -16.69 10.27 -12.23
CA PRO A 7 -15.56 10.82 -12.99
C PRO A 7 -15.61 10.41 -14.47
N VAL A 8 -16.76 10.58 -15.11
CA VAL A 8 -17.03 10.20 -16.50
C VAL A 8 -17.08 11.43 -17.42
N LYS A 9 -16.94 11.22 -18.73
CA LYS A 9 -17.00 12.28 -19.74
C LYS A 9 -15.99 13.41 -19.41
N ASP A 10 -16.46 14.64 -19.29
CA ASP A 10 -15.62 15.81 -19.00
C ASP A 10 -14.98 15.80 -17.61
N LEU A 11 -15.47 14.96 -16.70
CA LEU A 11 -14.91 14.76 -15.35
C LEU A 11 -13.81 13.68 -15.30
N ARG A 12 -13.63 12.89 -16.37
CA ARG A 12 -12.54 11.91 -16.44
C ARG A 12 -11.19 12.63 -16.41
N LEU A 13 -10.18 12.07 -15.73
CA LEU A 13 -8.85 12.69 -15.57
C LEU A 13 -8.92 14.12 -14.98
N ARG A 14 -9.78 14.33 -13.99
CA ARG A 14 -9.85 15.57 -13.19
C ARG A 14 -9.91 15.25 -11.71
N VAL A 15 -9.62 16.25 -10.89
CA VAL A 15 -9.89 16.21 -9.46
C VAL A 15 -11.38 15.95 -9.23
N PRO A 16 -11.76 15.00 -8.34
CA PRO A 16 -13.14 14.69 -8.02
C PRO A 16 -13.94 15.94 -7.65
N GLN A 17 -15.19 15.99 -8.09
CA GLN A 17 -16.10 17.10 -7.81
C GLN A 17 -17.14 16.68 -6.77
N SER A 18 -17.41 17.56 -5.79
CA SER A 18 -18.45 17.34 -4.79
C SER A 18 -19.82 17.13 -5.44
N LEU A 19 -20.64 16.30 -4.80
CA LEU A 19 -22.05 16.19 -5.14
C LEU A 19 -22.72 17.55 -4.92
N ASN A 20 -23.43 18.04 -5.93
CA ASN A 20 -24.17 19.31 -5.88
C ASN A 20 -25.68 19.11 -6.07
N SER A 21 -26.13 17.86 -6.06
CA SER A 21 -27.53 17.47 -6.17
C SER A 21 -27.87 16.47 -5.09
N THR A 22 -29.12 16.51 -4.64
CA THR A 22 -29.73 15.49 -3.78
C THR A 22 -30.61 14.59 -4.65
N TRP A 23 -31.01 13.44 -4.11
CA TRP A 23 -32.00 12.57 -4.72
C TRP A 23 -33.30 12.62 -3.90
N THR A 24 -34.42 12.41 -4.56
CA THR A 24 -35.73 12.24 -3.91
C THR A 24 -35.98 10.77 -3.61
N GLY A 25 -36.51 10.47 -2.42
CA GLY A 25 -36.89 9.11 -2.03
C GLY A 25 -35.73 8.24 -1.50
N ILE A 26 -36.01 6.94 -1.38
CA ILE A 26 -35.09 5.96 -0.79
C ILE A 26 -34.17 5.39 -1.88
N ARG A 27 -32.86 5.38 -1.62
CA ARG A 27 -31.87 4.72 -2.48
C ARG A 27 -31.42 3.42 -1.83
N ASN A 28 -31.43 2.34 -2.61
CA ASN A 28 -30.95 1.06 -2.13
C ASN A 28 -29.43 1.11 -1.85
N ALA A 29 -29.03 0.74 -0.64
CA ALA A 29 -27.63 0.61 -0.21
C ALA A 29 -27.29 -0.80 0.28
N THR A 30 -28.05 -1.83 -0.13
CA THR A 30 -27.82 -3.23 0.25
C THR A 30 -26.89 -4.01 -0.69
N LYS A 31 -26.37 -3.35 -1.74
CA LYS A 31 -25.43 -3.94 -2.70
C LYS A 31 -24.20 -3.05 -2.85
N TYR A 32 -23.05 -3.67 -3.03
CA TYR A 32 -21.82 -2.96 -3.37
C TYR A 32 -21.96 -2.25 -4.72
N SER A 33 -21.36 -1.06 -4.78
CA SER A 33 -21.19 -0.31 -6.04
C SER A 33 -20.04 -0.91 -6.86
N PRO A 34 -19.94 -0.60 -8.16
CA PRO A 34 -18.83 -1.09 -8.98
C PRO A 34 -17.47 -0.64 -8.43
N SER A 35 -16.46 -1.49 -8.59
CA SER A 35 -15.06 -1.10 -8.36
C SER A 35 -14.57 -0.18 -9.47
N CYS A 36 -13.56 0.64 -9.20
CA CYS A 36 -12.93 1.44 -10.24
C CYS A 36 -12.22 0.54 -11.25
N ILE A 37 -12.25 0.93 -12.52
CA ILE A 37 -11.42 0.30 -13.55
C ILE A 37 -9.96 0.59 -13.20
N GLY A 38 -9.20 -0.46 -12.91
CA GLY A 38 -7.82 -0.38 -12.46
C GLY A 38 -6.85 -1.16 -13.34
N TYR A 39 -5.61 -1.21 -12.87
CA TYR A 39 -4.51 -1.98 -13.46
C TYR A 39 -4.19 -3.21 -12.61
N GLY A 40 -3.81 -4.32 -13.24
CA GLY A 40 -3.33 -5.53 -12.56
C GLY A 40 -4.41 -6.59 -12.26
N SER A 41 -3.99 -7.68 -11.61
CA SER A 41 -4.78 -8.89 -11.36
C SER A 41 -6.09 -8.64 -10.64
N ASP A 42 -6.14 -7.69 -9.71
CA ASP A 42 -7.31 -7.49 -8.85
C ASP A 42 -8.55 -7.02 -9.63
N THR A 43 -8.33 -6.40 -10.80
CA THR A 43 -9.41 -5.91 -11.67
C THR A 43 -10.04 -7.05 -12.49
N TRP A 44 -9.26 -8.05 -12.91
CA TRP A 44 -9.71 -9.09 -13.86
C TRP A 44 -9.81 -10.49 -13.25
N ALA A 45 -8.97 -10.82 -12.25
CA ALA A 45 -8.86 -12.14 -11.68
C ALA A 45 -9.98 -12.45 -10.66
N LEU A 46 -10.62 -11.42 -10.11
CA LEU A 46 -11.64 -11.55 -9.07
C LEU A 46 -13.08 -11.48 -9.59
N GLY A 47 -13.28 -11.29 -10.90
CA GLY A 47 -14.62 -11.22 -11.51
C GLY A 47 -15.47 -10.04 -11.03
N ASN A 48 -14.84 -9.00 -10.48
CA ASN A 48 -15.53 -7.83 -9.93
C ASN A 48 -16.27 -7.04 -11.01
N HIS A 49 -17.47 -6.55 -10.68
CA HIS A 49 -18.15 -5.57 -11.52
C HIS A 49 -17.41 -4.23 -11.45
N VAL A 50 -16.89 -3.75 -12.59
CA VAL A 50 -16.09 -2.52 -12.68
C VAL A 50 -16.76 -1.44 -13.51
N SER A 51 -16.52 -0.17 -13.16
CA SER A 51 -17.03 1.00 -13.87
C SER A 51 -16.13 2.21 -13.63
N GLU A 52 -16.19 3.22 -14.50
CA GLU A 52 -15.65 4.55 -14.18
C GLU A 52 -16.53 5.31 -13.18
N ASP A 53 -17.83 5.00 -13.14
CA ASP A 53 -18.71 5.46 -12.05
C ASP A 53 -18.51 4.58 -10.81
N CYS A 54 -17.39 4.83 -10.12
CA CYS A 54 -16.93 4.00 -9.00
C CYS A 54 -16.69 4.78 -7.69
N LEU A 55 -16.84 6.11 -7.68
CA LEU A 55 -16.55 6.97 -6.52
C LEU A 55 -17.64 6.83 -5.44
N SER A 56 -17.57 5.71 -4.74
CA SER A 56 -18.53 5.27 -3.76
C SER A 56 -17.87 4.83 -2.47
N ILE A 57 -18.62 4.93 -1.37
CA ILE A 57 -18.21 4.52 -0.03
C ILE A 57 -19.23 3.53 0.53
N ASN A 58 -18.70 2.58 1.32
CA ASN A 58 -19.49 1.66 2.12
C ASN A 58 -19.37 2.09 3.59
N VAL A 59 -20.49 2.07 4.31
CA VAL A 59 -20.53 2.40 5.74
C VAL A 59 -21.15 1.23 6.47
N VAL A 60 -20.40 0.66 7.42
CA VAL A 60 -20.86 -0.40 8.31
C VAL A 60 -20.90 0.19 9.71
N ARG A 61 -22.05 0.05 10.40
CA ARG A 61 -22.24 0.55 11.76
C ARG A 61 -23.04 -0.46 12.60
N PRO A 62 -22.90 -0.48 13.93
CA PRO A 62 -23.75 -1.31 14.80
C PRO A 62 -25.24 -0.99 14.66
N ALA A 63 -26.09 -2.02 14.76
CA ALA A 63 -27.54 -1.88 14.74
C ALA A 63 -28.11 -1.44 16.11
N GLY A 64 -29.30 -0.87 16.12
CA GLY A 64 -30.06 -0.58 17.35
C GLY A 64 -29.61 0.65 18.16
N LEU A 65 -28.65 1.43 17.67
CA LEU A 65 -28.20 2.64 18.36
C LEU A 65 -29.12 3.85 18.07
N PRO A 66 -29.38 4.71 19.08
CA PRO A 66 -30.14 5.95 18.88
C PRO A 66 -29.53 6.85 17.80
N GLU A 67 -30.38 7.62 17.12
CA GLU A 67 -29.94 8.66 16.20
C GLU A 67 -29.07 9.69 16.92
N GLY A 68 -28.02 10.18 16.25
CA GLY A 68 -27.09 11.16 16.81
C GLY A 68 -25.99 10.58 17.72
N THR A 69 -26.04 9.28 18.05
CA THR A 69 -24.97 8.59 18.80
C THR A 69 -23.62 8.83 18.13
N LYS A 70 -22.65 9.38 18.88
CA LYS A 70 -21.29 9.64 18.40
C LYS A 70 -20.43 8.40 18.63
N LEU A 71 -20.02 7.77 17.54
CA LEU A 71 -19.08 6.64 17.56
C LEU A 71 -17.74 7.07 16.97
N PRO A 72 -16.62 6.48 17.43
CA PRO A 72 -15.35 6.51 16.70
C PRO A 72 -15.53 5.96 15.28
N VAL A 73 -14.87 6.57 14.31
CA VAL A 73 -14.95 6.19 12.90
C VAL A 73 -13.59 5.68 12.43
N ALA A 74 -13.56 4.46 11.91
CA ALA A 74 -12.43 3.94 11.16
C ALA A 74 -12.68 4.11 9.66
N VAL A 75 -11.75 4.74 8.95
CA VAL A 75 -11.79 4.86 7.49
C VAL A 75 -10.72 3.97 6.89
N TRP A 76 -11.14 2.89 6.22
CA TRP A 76 -10.24 2.00 5.51
C TRP A 76 -9.99 2.52 4.10
N ILE A 77 -8.72 2.82 3.79
CA ILE A 77 -8.29 3.14 2.42
C ILE A 77 -7.72 1.86 1.82
N HIS A 78 -8.48 1.24 0.93
CA HIS A 78 -8.10 -0.04 0.33
C HIS A 78 -6.94 0.12 -0.65
N SER A 79 -6.31 -1.02 -0.94
CA SER A 79 -5.33 -1.13 -2.01
C SER A 79 -5.96 -1.37 -3.37
N GLY A 80 -5.20 -1.23 -4.45
CA GLY A 80 -5.69 -1.50 -5.81
C GLY A 80 -5.18 -0.49 -6.84
N GLY A 81 -5.00 -0.94 -8.09
CA GLY A 81 -4.52 -0.13 -9.22
C GLY A 81 -3.05 0.28 -9.16
N TRP A 82 -2.48 0.52 -7.97
CA TRP A 82 -1.08 0.91 -7.72
C TRP A 82 -0.30 -0.12 -6.89
N GLY A 83 -0.75 -1.38 -6.90
CA GLY A 83 -0.16 -2.49 -6.13
C GLY A 83 -0.76 -2.68 -4.74
N GLU A 84 -0.33 -3.75 -4.05
CA GLU A 84 -0.90 -4.25 -2.79
C GLU A 84 -0.74 -3.30 -1.59
N SER A 85 0.22 -2.37 -1.62
CA SER A 85 0.40 -1.35 -0.58
C SER A 85 -0.16 0.04 -0.94
N ALA A 86 -0.95 0.19 -2.02
CA ALA A 86 -1.51 1.47 -2.45
C ALA A 86 -2.36 2.18 -1.36
N GLY A 87 -3.08 1.40 -0.55
CA GLY A 87 -3.89 1.93 0.55
C GLY A 87 -3.05 2.66 1.61
N VAL A 88 -1.98 2.01 2.10
CA VAL A 88 -1.09 2.61 3.11
C VAL A 88 -0.29 3.79 2.55
N PHE A 89 0.09 3.78 1.27
CA PHE A 89 0.70 4.94 0.62
C PHE A 89 -0.25 6.12 0.51
N SER A 90 -1.55 5.87 0.36
CA SER A 90 -2.57 6.90 0.38
C SER A 90 -2.70 7.53 1.78
N VAL A 91 -2.69 6.73 2.85
CA VAL A 91 -2.61 7.25 4.23
C VAL A 91 -1.33 8.06 4.44
N GLY A 92 -0.19 7.53 3.98
CA GLY A 92 1.09 8.23 4.02
C GLY A 92 1.07 9.57 3.28
N SER A 93 0.37 9.63 2.14
CA SER A 93 0.16 10.85 1.35
C SER A 93 -0.70 11.86 2.12
N GLN A 94 -1.79 11.44 2.74
CA GLN A 94 -2.63 12.31 3.58
C GLN A 94 -1.85 12.90 4.76
N LEU A 95 -0.94 12.12 5.37
CA LEU A 95 -0.09 12.60 6.45
C LEU A 95 0.86 13.73 6.05
N VAL A 96 1.29 13.77 4.78
CA VAL A 96 2.24 14.79 4.28
C VAL A 96 1.58 15.79 3.33
N ALA A 97 0.26 15.67 3.13
CA ALA A 97 -0.50 16.48 2.20
C ALA A 97 -0.34 17.97 2.49
N TYR A 98 -0.15 18.77 1.43
CA TYR A 98 0.06 20.21 1.52
C TYR A 98 1.18 20.61 2.50
N GLY A 99 2.18 19.74 2.68
CA GLY A 99 3.29 19.97 3.61
C GLY A 99 2.94 19.70 5.08
N GLY A 100 1.97 18.83 5.33
CA GLY A 100 1.51 18.46 6.67
C GLY A 100 0.42 19.38 7.21
N ARG A 101 -0.39 19.98 6.34
CA ARG A 101 -1.55 20.78 6.75
C ARG A 101 -2.53 19.88 7.50
N ASP A 102 -3.03 20.36 8.64
CA ASP A 102 -3.96 19.63 9.50
C ASP A 102 -5.29 20.36 9.58
N ASP A 103 -6.19 20.04 8.64
CA ASP A 103 -7.56 20.55 8.59
C ASP A 103 -8.51 19.79 9.53
N LYS A 104 -7.97 18.97 10.46
CA LYS A 104 -8.73 18.14 11.40
C LYS A 104 -9.65 17.11 10.73
N LEU A 105 -9.23 16.60 9.56
CA LEU A 105 -9.95 15.55 8.82
C LEU A 105 -9.81 14.15 9.45
N PHE A 106 -8.75 13.93 10.23
CA PHE A 106 -8.51 12.70 10.98
C PHE A 106 -7.76 13.02 12.28
N SER A 107 -7.95 12.20 13.31
CA SER A 107 -7.34 12.39 14.64
C SER A 107 -6.19 11.44 14.96
N ALA A 108 -6.01 10.38 14.15
CA ALA A 108 -4.93 9.40 14.26
C ALA A 108 -4.73 8.73 12.89
N ALA A 109 -3.59 8.06 12.71
CA ALA A 109 -3.28 7.34 11.48
C ALA A 109 -2.75 5.93 11.75
N ILE A 110 -3.10 5.03 10.83
CA ILE A 110 -2.75 3.61 10.84
C ILE A 110 -2.03 3.28 9.53
N LEU A 111 -0.82 2.72 9.61
CA LEU A 111 -0.04 2.34 8.42
C LEU A 111 0.42 0.88 8.51
N GLN A 112 -0.18 0.01 7.70
CA GLN A 112 0.21 -1.38 7.56
C GLN A 112 1.12 -1.55 6.33
N SER A 113 2.38 -1.88 6.55
CA SER A 113 3.33 -2.27 5.50
C SER A 113 3.50 -1.22 4.40
N GLY A 114 3.79 0.01 4.82
CA GLY A 114 4.07 1.15 3.96
C GLY A 114 4.32 2.43 4.78
N SER A 115 4.68 3.53 4.13
CA SER A 115 5.04 4.80 4.79
C SER A 115 4.79 6.00 3.88
N PRO A 116 4.92 7.25 4.38
CA PRO A 116 4.92 8.45 3.53
C PRO A 116 6.05 8.51 2.49
N LEU A 117 7.02 7.58 2.49
CA LEU A 117 8.14 7.52 1.53
C LEU A 117 7.78 6.71 0.27
N VAL A 118 6.58 6.91 -0.27
CA VAL A 118 5.98 6.11 -1.37
C VAL A 118 6.99 5.70 -2.46
N PHE A 119 7.00 4.40 -2.75
CA PHE A 119 7.84 3.66 -3.72
C PHE A 119 9.20 4.26 -4.10
N GLY A 120 10.25 3.71 -3.49
CA GLY A 120 11.63 3.91 -3.90
C GLY A 120 12.29 5.17 -3.33
N LEU A 121 13.60 5.26 -3.53
CA LEU A 121 14.40 6.35 -2.94
C LEU A 121 14.40 7.64 -3.77
N LYS A 122 13.91 7.56 -5.02
CA LYS A 122 13.79 8.68 -5.95
C LYS A 122 12.32 9.05 -6.10
N PRO A 123 11.92 10.29 -5.79
CA PRO A 123 10.55 10.72 -6.02
C PRO A 123 10.23 10.74 -7.52
N GLN A 124 9.02 10.33 -7.87
CA GLN A 124 8.45 10.54 -9.20
C GLN A 124 8.04 12.01 -9.35
N THR A 125 8.20 12.57 -10.54
CA THR A 125 7.79 13.94 -10.91
C THR A 125 7.07 13.89 -12.26
N ALA A 126 6.43 14.97 -12.68
CA ALA A 126 5.85 15.03 -14.02
C ALA A 126 6.87 14.64 -15.13
N SER A 127 8.13 15.07 -14.98
CA SER A 127 9.20 14.74 -15.93
C SER A 127 9.55 13.26 -16.00
N THR A 128 9.39 12.49 -14.91
CA THR A 128 9.64 11.02 -14.98
C THR A 128 8.55 10.30 -15.75
N TRP A 129 7.35 10.87 -15.82
CA TRP A 129 6.20 10.36 -16.55
C TRP A 129 6.13 10.82 -18.01
N GLU A 130 6.87 11.86 -18.39
CA GLU A 130 6.86 12.47 -19.72
C GLU A 130 7.03 11.45 -20.88
N PRO A 131 7.95 10.47 -20.84
CA PRO A 131 8.08 9.50 -21.92
C PRO A 131 6.84 8.59 -22.05
N TYR A 132 6.24 8.22 -20.92
CA TYR A 132 5.02 7.42 -20.89
C TYR A 132 3.82 8.23 -21.41
N TRP A 133 3.69 9.48 -20.98
CA TRP A 133 2.66 10.41 -21.43
C TRP A 133 2.69 10.58 -22.96
N ASN A 134 3.86 10.87 -23.53
CA ASN A 134 4.01 11.02 -24.98
C ASN A 134 3.66 9.73 -25.74
N LYS A 135 4.03 8.57 -25.19
CA LYS A 135 3.69 7.28 -25.78
C LYS A 135 2.19 6.98 -25.72
N LEU A 136 1.54 7.30 -24.61
CA LEU A 136 0.09 7.20 -24.46
C LEU A 136 -0.60 8.05 -25.54
N LEU A 137 -0.22 9.32 -25.67
CA LEU A 137 -0.80 10.23 -26.66
C LEU A 137 -0.60 9.74 -28.10
N HIS A 138 0.59 9.23 -28.43
CA HIS A 138 0.84 8.68 -29.76
C HIS A 138 -0.03 7.44 -30.03
N THR A 139 -0.12 6.52 -29.06
CA THR A 139 -0.87 5.26 -29.21
C THR A 139 -2.38 5.50 -29.35
N THR A 140 -2.91 6.49 -28.66
CA THR A 140 -4.34 6.82 -28.70
C THR A 140 -4.69 7.89 -29.73
N ASN A 141 -3.75 8.26 -30.62
CA ASN A 141 -3.91 9.36 -31.57
C ASN A 141 -4.35 10.70 -30.93
N CYS A 142 -3.91 10.96 -29.69
CA CYS A 142 -4.21 12.16 -28.92
C CYS A 142 -3.03 13.15 -28.82
N SER A 143 -2.03 13.04 -29.71
CA SER A 143 -0.97 14.04 -29.89
C SER A 143 -1.51 15.31 -30.58
N VAL A 144 -2.44 16.00 -29.93
CA VAL A 144 -3.13 17.20 -30.40
C VAL A 144 -2.95 18.36 -29.42
N ALA A 145 -3.43 19.56 -29.77
CA ALA A 145 -3.32 20.75 -28.91
C ALA A 145 -3.94 20.58 -27.52
N GLU A 146 -5.06 19.87 -27.42
CA GLU A 146 -5.77 19.58 -26.16
C GLU A 146 -5.75 18.07 -25.85
N PRO A 147 -4.60 17.50 -25.44
CA PRO A 147 -4.41 16.06 -25.36
C PRO A 147 -5.33 15.40 -24.32
N VAL A 148 -5.53 16.04 -23.16
CA VAL A 148 -6.43 15.53 -22.12
C VAL A 148 -7.88 15.53 -22.60
N ALA A 149 -8.31 16.55 -23.33
CA ALA A 149 -9.66 16.60 -23.89
C ALA A 149 -9.87 15.50 -24.94
N CYS A 150 -8.85 15.16 -25.73
CA CYS A 150 -8.88 14.01 -26.62
C CYS A 150 -9.04 12.69 -25.85
N LEU A 151 -8.21 12.45 -24.83
CA LEU A 151 -8.26 11.22 -24.02
C LEU A 151 -9.62 11.02 -23.32
N ARG A 152 -10.30 12.11 -22.91
CA ARG A 152 -11.64 12.05 -22.30
C ARG A 152 -12.72 11.53 -23.25
N LYS A 153 -12.54 11.69 -24.56
CA LYS A 153 -13.50 11.25 -25.59
C LYS A 153 -13.36 9.78 -25.96
N LEU A 154 -12.24 9.16 -25.60
CA LEU A 154 -12.01 7.74 -25.90
C LEU A 154 -13.01 6.85 -25.16
N PRO A 155 -13.44 5.73 -25.76
CA PRO A 155 -14.10 4.66 -25.04
C PRO A 155 -13.26 4.19 -23.84
N THR A 156 -13.93 3.91 -22.72
CA THR A 156 -13.28 3.50 -21.47
C THR A 156 -12.40 2.25 -21.65
N ASN A 157 -12.91 1.26 -22.37
CA ASN A 157 -12.21 0.00 -22.65
C ASN A 157 -10.95 0.22 -23.51
N GLU A 158 -11.00 1.14 -24.47
CA GLU A 158 -9.85 1.47 -25.33
C GLU A 158 -8.74 2.14 -24.52
N LEU A 159 -9.08 3.18 -23.75
CA LEU A 159 -8.11 3.86 -22.89
C LEU A 159 -7.53 2.88 -21.84
N SER A 160 -8.39 2.08 -21.21
CA SER A 160 -7.96 1.07 -20.23
C SER A 160 -7.04 0.02 -20.86
N ALA A 161 -7.30 -0.42 -22.09
CA ALA A 161 -6.45 -1.40 -22.78
C ALA A 161 -5.05 -0.84 -23.04
N VAL A 162 -4.94 0.43 -23.45
CA VAL A 162 -3.64 1.08 -23.66
C VAL A 162 -2.89 1.25 -22.32
N LEU A 163 -3.58 1.71 -21.28
CA LEU A 163 -2.99 1.87 -19.94
C LEU A 163 -2.54 0.53 -19.33
N ASN A 164 -3.19 -0.58 -19.71
CA ASN A 164 -2.86 -1.93 -19.25
C ASN A 164 -1.81 -2.64 -20.13
N SER A 165 -1.43 -2.07 -21.26
CA SER A 165 -0.49 -2.69 -22.20
C SER A 165 0.96 -2.62 -21.70
N THR A 166 1.73 -3.68 -21.89
CA THR A 166 3.18 -3.71 -21.64
C THR A 166 3.95 -2.78 -22.57
N PHE A 167 3.32 -2.37 -23.68
CA PHE A 167 3.88 -1.45 -24.67
C PHE A 167 4.35 -0.16 -24.00
N ALA A 168 3.64 0.34 -23.00
CA ALA A 168 4.09 1.47 -22.19
C ALA A 168 4.31 0.95 -20.76
N SER A 169 5.53 0.51 -20.43
CA SER A 169 5.86 0.17 -19.04
C SER A 169 6.05 1.49 -18.27
N PRO A 170 5.07 1.95 -17.46
CA PRO A 170 5.21 3.20 -16.73
C PRO A 170 6.30 3.05 -15.66
N PRO A 171 6.84 4.16 -15.14
CA PRO A 171 7.69 4.13 -13.95
C PRO A 171 6.85 3.85 -12.70
N SER A 172 6.09 2.75 -12.66
CA SER A 172 5.13 2.33 -11.63
C SER A 172 4.05 3.39 -11.29
N TRP A 173 2.77 3.02 -11.39
CA TRP A 173 1.69 3.90 -10.94
C TRP A 173 1.82 4.19 -9.44
N GLY A 174 1.82 5.48 -9.08
CA GLY A 174 2.01 5.89 -7.70
C GLY A 174 2.03 7.40 -7.51
N GLN A 175 2.42 7.81 -6.30
CA GLN A 175 2.48 9.22 -5.91
C GLN A 175 3.51 9.98 -6.76
N VAL A 176 3.13 11.17 -7.22
CA VAL A 176 4.00 12.11 -7.94
C VAL A 176 4.15 13.37 -7.08
N VAL A 177 5.36 13.91 -7.01
CA VAL A 177 5.58 15.25 -6.44
C VAL A 177 5.02 16.28 -7.43
N ASP A 178 3.88 16.86 -7.08
CA ASP A 178 3.10 17.78 -7.91
C ASP A 178 3.28 19.26 -7.53
N GLY A 179 3.88 19.53 -6.37
CA GLY A 179 4.09 20.89 -5.87
C GLY A 179 2.89 21.47 -5.10
N ASP A 180 1.78 20.73 -5.00
CA ASP A 180 0.55 21.15 -4.30
C ASP A 180 0.17 20.12 -3.22
N PHE A 181 -0.63 19.11 -3.56
CA PHE A 181 -1.03 18.06 -2.63
C PHE A 181 0.22 17.36 -2.08
N ILE A 182 1.19 17.03 -2.94
CA ILE A 182 2.48 16.46 -2.57
C ILE A 182 3.60 17.44 -2.95
N PRO A 183 3.95 18.38 -2.05
CA PRO A 183 4.85 19.47 -2.40
C PRO A 183 6.33 19.06 -2.49
N ALA A 184 6.71 17.92 -1.91
CA ALA A 184 8.05 17.35 -1.98
C ALA A 184 8.04 15.86 -1.63
N SER A 185 9.17 15.16 -1.82
CA SER A 185 9.30 13.77 -1.38
C SER A 185 8.99 13.61 0.12
N GLY A 186 8.33 12.52 0.51
CA GLY A 186 8.03 12.22 1.91
C GLY A 186 9.27 12.27 2.82
N ARG A 187 10.42 11.74 2.35
CA ARG A 187 11.70 11.84 3.07
C ARG A 187 12.08 13.28 3.40
N ALA A 188 11.93 14.21 2.46
CA ALA A 188 12.26 15.61 2.67
C ALA A 188 11.26 16.29 3.61
N LEU A 189 9.97 15.95 3.51
CA LEU A 189 8.91 16.48 4.36
C LEU A 189 9.08 16.01 5.82
N LEU A 190 9.29 14.72 6.03
CA LEU A 190 9.54 14.14 7.36
C LEU A 190 10.77 14.76 8.04
N LYS A 191 11.88 14.90 7.31
CA LYS A 191 13.10 15.54 7.85
C LYS A 191 12.89 17.00 8.28
N LYS A 192 11.99 17.72 7.61
CA LYS A 192 11.63 19.11 7.93
C LYS A 192 10.50 19.22 8.96
N GLY A 193 9.99 18.10 9.49
CA GLY A 193 8.86 18.12 10.42
C GLY A 193 7.52 18.45 9.76
N LYS A 194 7.43 18.40 8.42
CA LYS A 194 6.24 18.78 7.62
C LYS A 194 5.32 17.58 7.42
N PHE A 195 4.52 17.28 8.43
CA PHE A 195 3.53 16.21 8.44
C PHE A 195 2.47 16.46 9.52
N ALA A 196 1.28 15.89 9.37
CA ALA A 196 0.18 16.00 10.32
C ALA A 196 0.58 15.45 11.71
N LYS A 197 0.22 16.19 12.77
CA LYS A 197 0.67 15.93 14.15
C LYS A 197 -0.35 15.10 14.93
N VAL A 198 -0.64 13.91 14.41
CA VAL A 198 -1.60 12.96 15.01
C VAL A 198 -0.90 11.69 15.49
N PRO A 199 -1.41 10.99 16.52
CA PRO A 199 -0.91 9.69 16.93
C PRO A 199 -0.83 8.69 15.78
N LEU A 200 0.18 7.81 15.83
CA LEU A 200 0.50 6.88 14.75
C LEU A 200 0.64 5.44 15.27
N LEU A 201 -0.02 4.48 14.60
CA LEU A 201 0.24 3.05 14.75
C LEU A 201 0.71 2.48 13.41
N MET A 202 1.90 1.89 13.37
CA MET A 202 2.54 1.51 12.11
C MET A 202 3.37 0.23 12.21
N GLY A 203 3.26 -0.67 11.24
CA GLY A 203 4.11 -1.86 11.21
C GLY A 203 4.43 -2.34 9.81
N THR A 204 5.29 -3.35 9.77
CA THR A 204 5.71 -4.07 8.56
C THR A 204 5.84 -5.55 8.89
N ASN A 205 5.84 -6.40 7.88
CA ASN A 205 6.04 -7.84 8.03
C ASN A 205 7.54 -8.17 8.10
N PHE A 206 7.95 -9.32 8.62
CA PHE A 206 9.38 -9.62 8.76
C PHE A 206 10.06 -9.77 7.42
N ASP A 207 9.42 -10.51 6.53
CA ASP A 207 9.96 -10.93 5.27
C ASP A 207 9.38 -10.12 4.09
N GLU A 208 9.08 -8.83 4.29
CA GLU A 208 8.49 -7.92 3.26
C GLU A 208 9.09 -8.06 1.87
N GLY A 209 10.41 -8.16 1.82
CA GLY A 209 11.14 -8.17 0.57
C GLY A 209 10.96 -9.44 -0.25
N THR A 210 10.40 -10.52 0.30
CA THR A 210 10.27 -11.78 -0.44
C THR A 210 9.24 -11.72 -1.57
N GLU A 211 8.23 -10.85 -1.48
CA GLU A 211 7.22 -10.65 -2.53
C GLU A 211 7.71 -9.71 -3.65
N VAL A 212 8.62 -8.78 -3.33
CA VAL A 212 9.05 -7.70 -4.25
C VAL A 212 10.51 -7.82 -4.69
N ALA A 213 11.26 -8.80 -4.19
CA ALA A 213 12.63 -9.02 -4.61
C ALA A 213 12.69 -9.49 -6.08
N PRO A 214 13.63 -8.94 -6.87
CA PRO A 214 13.89 -9.47 -8.20
C PRO A 214 14.39 -10.92 -8.12
N GLN A 215 13.84 -11.74 -9.01
CA GLN A 215 14.26 -13.13 -9.18
C GLN A 215 15.53 -13.21 -10.05
N GLY A 216 16.23 -14.35 -10.03
CA GLY A 216 17.38 -14.61 -10.89
C GLY A 216 18.67 -13.87 -10.53
N ILE A 217 18.76 -13.25 -9.34
CA ILE A 217 20.03 -12.67 -8.87
C ILE A 217 20.95 -13.79 -8.36
N ASN A 218 21.93 -14.15 -9.19
CA ASN A 218 22.87 -15.23 -8.92
C ASN A 218 24.27 -14.75 -8.49
N THR A 219 24.67 -13.55 -8.90
CA THR A 219 26.02 -13.01 -8.69
C THR A 219 26.03 -11.68 -7.95
N THR A 220 27.18 -11.33 -7.36
CA THR A 220 27.34 -10.03 -6.68
C THR A 220 27.20 -8.87 -7.66
N SER A 221 27.67 -9.05 -8.90
CA SER A 221 27.50 -8.05 -9.96
C SER A 221 26.02 -7.79 -10.26
N GLN A 222 25.20 -8.84 -10.37
CA GLN A 222 23.74 -8.70 -10.56
C GLN A 222 23.07 -8.02 -9.35
N PHE A 223 23.47 -8.36 -8.12
CA PHE A 223 22.98 -7.67 -6.93
C PHE A 223 23.34 -6.19 -6.94
N VAL A 224 24.59 -5.83 -7.27
CA VAL A 224 25.04 -4.44 -7.37
C VAL A 224 24.30 -3.67 -8.48
N GLN A 225 24.00 -4.32 -9.61
CA GLN A 225 23.17 -3.74 -10.67
C GLN A 225 21.75 -3.45 -10.16
N TYR A 226 21.15 -4.35 -9.40
CA TYR A 226 19.86 -4.12 -8.75
C TYR A 226 19.92 -2.97 -7.72
N VAL A 227 20.94 -2.93 -6.86
CA VAL A 227 21.14 -1.82 -5.90
C VAL A 227 21.27 -0.47 -6.62
N ARG A 228 21.86 -0.43 -7.82
CA ARG A 228 21.92 0.78 -8.65
C ARG A 228 20.57 1.14 -9.24
N SER A 229 19.77 0.15 -9.65
CA SER A 229 18.48 0.40 -10.29
C SER A 229 17.46 1.05 -9.35
N VAL A 230 17.55 0.82 -8.04
CA VAL A 230 16.70 1.50 -7.04
C VAL A 230 17.05 2.98 -6.81
N GLY A 231 18.06 3.50 -7.52
CA GLY A 231 18.36 4.93 -7.57
C GLY A 231 19.30 5.46 -6.49
N LEU A 232 20.11 4.59 -5.87
CA LEU A 232 21.13 4.99 -4.91
C LEU A 232 22.32 5.72 -5.57
N ALA A 233 22.92 6.67 -4.84
CA ALA A 233 24.16 7.33 -5.27
C ALA A 233 25.33 6.34 -5.29
N LYS A 234 26.30 6.52 -6.21
CA LYS A 234 27.44 5.60 -6.39
C LYS A 234 28.18 5.23 -5.09
N PRO A 235 28.51 6.17 -4.17
CA PRO A 235 29.19 5.81 -2.92
C PRO A 235 28.35 4.92 -2.00
N ALA A 236 27.02 5.07 -2.03
CA ALA A 236 26.12 4.25 -1.23
C ALA A 236 26.10 2.80 -1.71
N VAL A 237 26.21 2.56 -3.02
CA VAL A 237 26.18 1.20 -3.61
C VAL A 237 27.27 0.30 -3.01
N HIS A 238 28.50 0.81 -2.88
CA HIS A 238 29.62 0.06 -2.29
C HIS A 238 29.38 -0.28 -0.81
N SER A 239 28.77 0.66 -0.08
CA SER A 239 28.42 0.45 1.32
C SER A 239 27.32 -0.60 1.47
N ILE A 240 26.30 -0.55 0.60
CA ILE A 240 25.21 -1.54 0.57
C ILE A 240 25.75 -2.93 0.22
N GLU A 241 26.66 -3.05 -0.74
CA GLU A 241 27.28 -4.34 -1.06
C GLU A 241 27.92 -4.99 0.18
N LYS A 242 28.59 -4.19 1.03
CA LYS A 242 29.20 -4.67 2.26
C LYS A 242 28.19 -4.98 3.36
N LEU A 243 27.16 -4.16 3.51
CA LEU A 243 26.14 -4.31 4.57
C LEU A 243 25.22 -5.51 4.33
N TYR A 244 24.89 -5.79 3.08
CA TYR A 244 24.07 -6.95 2.71
C TYR A 244 24.99 -8.09 2.29
N SER A 245 25.25 -9.03 3.20
CA SER A 245 26.15 -10.16 2.96
C SER A 245 25.54 -11.21 2.01
N ASN A 246 26.39 -11.89 1.22
CA ASN A 246 26.02 -13.10 0.45
C ASN A 246 26.14 -14.39 1.30
N ASN A 247 26.26 -14.29 2.62
CA ASN A 247 26.24 -15.46 3.51
C ASN A 247 24.80 -16.03 3.58
N PRO A 248 24.55 -17.29 3.19
CA PRO A 248 23.20 -17.86 3.17
C PRO A 248 22.61 -18.10 4.56
N ALA A 249 23.43 -18.06 5.62
CA ALA A 249 22.99 -18.14 7.01
C ALA A 249 22.30 -16.85 7.49
N VAL A 250 22.46 -15.72 6.78
CA VAL A 250 21.83 -14.44 7.10
C VAL A 250 20.83 -14.00 6.02
N GLY A 251 20.14 -12.90 6.25
CA GLY A 251 19.09 -12.38 5.36
C GLY A 251 17.72 -13.02 5.59
N ILE A 252 16.78 -12.71 4.72
CA ILE A 252 15.39 -13.16 4.81
C ILE A 252 14.98 -13.98 3.57
N PRO A 253 14.06 -14.95 3.71
CA PRO A 253 13.41 -15.31 4.97
C PRO A 253 14.24 -16.31 5.78
N GLY A 254 14.07 -16.28 7.10
CA GLY A 254 14.73 -17.22 8.00
C GLY A 254 14.24 -18.67 7.86
N THR A 255 13.06 -18.84 7.27
CA THR A 255 12.44 -20.13 6.92
C THR A 255 13.12 -20.82 5.75
N LEU A 256 13.75 -20.08 4.84
CA LEU A 256 14.58 -20.65 3.77
C LEU A 256 16.00 -20.92 4.30
N LYS A 257 16.29 -22.20 4.55
CA LYS A 257 17.62 -22.65 4.98
C LYS A 257 18.56 -22.72 3.80
N GLY A 258 19.77 -22.18 3.96
CA GLY A 258 20.76 -22.17 2.89
C GLY A 258 20.35 -21.26 1.73
N ARG A 259 20.41 -21.80 0.52
CA ARG A 259 20.12 -21.09 -0.74
C ARG A 259 18.93 -21.72 -1.44
N PRO A 260 18.29 -21.03 -2.40
CA PRO A 260 17.24 -21.64 -3.20
C PRO A 260 17.76 -22.86 -3.98
N GLU A 261 17.09 -24.00 -3.83
CA GLU A 261 17.43 -25.28 -4.45
C GLU A 261 16.20 -25.92 -5.08
N GLY A 262 16.41 -26.92 -5.95
CA GLY A 262 15.33 -27.63 -6.65
C GLY A 262 14.38 -26.68 -7.40
N HIS A 263 13.09 -26.78 -7.10
CA HIS A 263 12.05 -25.96 -7.73
C HIS A 263 12.14 -24.46 -7.38
N LEU A 264 12.97 -24.05 -6.41
CA LEU A 264 13.16 -22.65 -6.01
C LEU A 264 14.34 -21.97 -6.70
N THR A 265 15.11 -22.68 -7.52
CA THR A 265 16.31 -22.15 -8.19
C THR A 265 16.04 -20.90 -9.03
N TYR A 266 14.81 -20.72 -9.55
CA TYR A 266 14.40 -19.53 -10.29
C TYR A 266 14.52 -18.22 -9.47
N LEU A 267 14.45 -18.29 -8.14
CA LEU A 267 14.61 -17.12 -7.26
C LEU A 267 16.02 -16.53 -7.31
N GLY A 268 17.03 -17.36 -7.62
CA GLY A 268 18.43 -16.96 -7.75
C GLY A 268 19.28 -17.21 -6.49
N TRP A 269 20.56 -17.49 -6.70
CA TRP A 269 21.52 -17.91 -5.68
C TRP A 269 21.71 -16.92 -4.52
N GLN A 270 21.52 -15.61 -4.76
CA GLN A 270 21.60 -14.56 -3.74
C GLN A 270 20.21 -14.03 -3.33
N TYR A 271 19.13 -14.79 -3.56
CA TYR A 271 17.75 -14.37 -3.27
C TYR A 271 17.59 -13.77 -1.87
N LYS A 272 18.11 -14.42 -0.82
CA LYS A 272 17.94 -13.93 0.56
C LYS A 272 18.53 -12.54 0.81
N ARG A 273 19.64 -12.25 0.14
CA ARG A 273 20.31 -10.94 0.15
C ARG A 273 19.48 -9.91 -0.60
N ALA A 274 18.95 -10.28 -1.77
CA ALA A 274 18.09 -9.43 -2.57
C ALA A 274 16.77 -9.10 -1.83
N ALA A 275 16.16 -10.10 -1.20
CA ALA A 275 14.96 -9.94 -0.36
C ALA A 275 15.22 -9.02 0.83
N ALA A 276 16.30 -9.22 1.59
CA ALA A 276 16.64 -8.34 2.71
C ALA A 276 16.80 -6.88 2.27
N PHE A 277 17.53 -6.64 1.18
CA PHE A 277 17.70 -5.29 0.64
C PHE A 277 16.38 -4.70 0.15
N SER A 278 15.58 -5.48 -0.58
CA SER A 278 14.29 -5.05 -1.11
C SER A 278 13.32 -4.65 0.02
N GLY A 279 13.17 -5.50 1.04
CA GLY A 279 12.31 -5.23 2.19
C GLY A 279 12.72 -3.97 2.95
N ASP A 280 14.02 -3.73 3.10
CA ASP A 280 14.53 -2.52 3.72
C ASP A 280 14.22 -1.27 2.92
N VAL A 281 14.46 -1.31 1.60
CA VAL A 281 14.23 -0.15 0.72
C VAL A 281 12.75 0.21 0.66
N PHE A 282 11.86 -0.78 0.48
CA PHE A 282 10.45 -0.51 0.20
C PHE A 282 9.60 -0.38 1.46
N GLN A 283 9.99 -1.00 2.58
CA GLN A 283 9.14 -1.07 3.78
C GLN A 283 9.87 -0.61 5.04
N HIS A 284 10.95 -1.29 5.44
CA HIS A 284 11.52 -1.08 6.78
C HIS A 284 12.18 0.28 6.98
N ALA A 285 12.90 0.80 5.98
CA ALA A 285 13.54 2.11 6.08
C ALA A 285 12.49 3.23 6.17
N GLY A 286 11.41 3.11 5.41
CA GLY A 286 10.27 4.03 5.44
C GLY A 286 9.59 4.04 6.82
N ARG A 287 9.27 2.85 7.34
CA ARG A 287 8.73 2.68 8.70
C ARG A 287 9.63 3.33 9.74
N ARG A 288 10.92 2.97 9.74
CA ARG A 288 11.90 3.48 10.72
C ARG A 288 12.03 5.00 10.68
N LEU A 289 12.16 5.59 9.49
CA LEU A 289 12.26 7.05 9.37
C LEU A 289 10.99 7.75 9.86
N THR A 290 9.83 7.17 9.56
CA THR A 290 8.53 7.73 9.97
C THR A 290 8.38 7.71 11.48
N THR A 291 8.61 6.57 12.12
CA THR A 291 8.49 6.45 13.58
C THR A 291 9.50 7.33 14.31
N GLN A 292 10.74 7.41 13.83
CA GLN A 292 11.74 8.33 14.38
C GLN A 292 11.34 9.81 14.22
N SER A 293 10.69 10.17 13.11
CA SER A 293 10.24 11.55 12.87
C SER A 293 9.11 11.94 13.81
N TRP A 294 8.18 11.02 14.10
CA TRP A 294 7.12 11.21 15.10
C TRP A 294 7.69 11.32 16.52
N ALA A 295 8.53 10.36 16.91
CA ALA A 295 9.14 10.34 18.24
C ALA A 295 9.99 11.59 18.51
N LYS A 296 10.74 12.08 17.52
CA LYS A 296 11.52 13.34 17.63
C LYS A 296 10.64 14.55 17.94
N GLN A 297 9.38 14.53 17.52
CA GLN A 297 8.41 15.59 17.76
C GLN A 297 7.50 15.30 18.97
N GLN A 298 7.82 14.27 19.75
CA GLN A 298 7.06 13.86 20.95
C GLN A 298 5.59 13.54 20.64
N ILE A 299 5.31 13.08 19.43
CA ILE A 299 3.98 12.62 19.03
C ILE A 299 3.89 11.12 19.34
N PRO A 300 2.81 10.64 19.98
CA PRO A 300 2.65 9.23 20.27
C PRO A 300 2.76 8.37 19.01
N VAL A 301 3.62 7.36 19.06
CA VAL A 301 3.84 6.43 17.95
C VAL A 301 4.10 5.04 18.48
N TRP A 302 3.37 4.05 17.94
CA TRP A 302 3.58 2.64 18.21
C TRP A 302 4.03 1.96 16.93
N SER A 303 5.02 1.07 17.05
CA SER A 303 5.49 0.29 15.92
C SER A 303 5.54 -1.20 16.21
N TYR A 304 5.05 -1.99 15.27
CA TYR A 304 5.08 -3.45 15.36
C TYR A 304 5.88 -4.08 14.22
N HIS A 305 6.26 -5.34 14.42
CA HIS A 305 6.84 -6.20 13.40
C HIS A 305 6.05 -7.50 13.35
N TRP A 306 5.36 -7.76 12.24
CA TRP A 306 4.67 -9.04 12.07
C TRP A 306 5.70 -10.12 11.74
N ASN A 307 5.89 -11.08 12.63
CA ASN A 307 6.83 -12.18 12.46
C ASN A 307 6.18 -13.53 12.80
N VAL A 308 4.95 -13.71 12.31
CA VAL A 308 4.17 -14.92 12.52
C VAL A 308 4.05 -15.65 11.19
N LEU A 309 4.36 -16.94 11.21
CA LEU A 309 4.16 -17.82 10.07
C LEU A 309 2.71 -18.28 10.03
N VAL A 310 2.12 -18.19 8.86
CA VAL A 310 0.73 -18.57 8.58
C VAL A 310 0.70 -19.83 7.70
N GLU A 311 -0.46 -20.45 7.62
CA GLU A 311 -0.64 -21.67 6.82
C GLU A 311 -0.52 -21.38 5.31
N ASN A 312 -0.25 -22.43 4.53
CA ASN A 312 -0.18 -22.37 3.06
C ASN A 312 0.89 -21.42 2.47
N VAL A 313 1.95 -21.14 3.23
CA VAL A 313 3.05 -20.26 2.78
C VAL A 313 4.33 -21.06 2.56
N SER A 314 4.93 -20.88 1.37
CA SER A 314 6.24 -21.47 1.05
C SER A 314 7.33 -21.01 2.02
N PRO A 315 8.28 -21.88 2.41
CA PRO A 315 9.45 -21.46 3.18
C PRO A 315 10.26 -20.33 2.54
N ALA A 316 10.16 -20.13 1.22
CA ALA A 316 10.81 -19.02 0.52
C ALA A 316 10.12 -17.66 0.69
N LYS A 317 8.91 -17.63 1.25
CA LYS A 317 8.17 -16.40 1.57
C LYS A 317 8.28 -16.00 3.04
N GLY A 318 8.21 -16.94 3.97
CA GLY A 318 8.26 -16.60 5.41
C GLY A 318 7.05 -15.76 5.85
N ALA A 319 7.25 -14.84 6.80
CA ALA A 319 6.26 -13.85 7.22
C ALA A 319 6.23 -12.68 6.21
N SER A 320 5.77 -12.96 5.00
CA SER A 320 5.81 -12.05 3.85
C SER A 320 4.70 -10.99 3.90
N HIS A 321 4.73 -10.03 2.97
CA HIS A 321 3.77 -8.93 2.86
C HIS A 321 2.30 -9.41 2.94
N PHE A 322 1.42 -8.58 3.53
CA PHE A 322 -0.05 -8.75 3.59
C PHE A 322 -0.61 -9.85 4.52
N GLN A 323 0.23 -10.73 5.06
CA GLN A 323 -0.24 -11.87 5.87
C GLN A 323 -0.98 -11.49 7.16
N GLU A 324 -0.76 -10.29 7.70
CA GLU A 324 -1.33 -9.83 8.97
C GLU A 324 -2.74 -9.24 8.83
N VAL A 325 -3.17 -8.89 7.60
CA VAL A 325 -4.44 -8.18 7.35
C VAL A 325 -5.64 -8.98 7.85
N VAL A 326 -5.65 -10.31 7.68
CA VAL A 326 -6.75 -11.16 8.17
C VAL A 326 -6.95 -11.05 9.69
N PHE A 327 -5.87 -10.79 10.43
CA PHE A 327 -5.87 -10.68 11.89
C PHE A 327 -6.36 -9.30 12.35
N THR A 328 -6.07 -8.22 11.61
CA THR A 328 -6.51 -6.87 11.97
C THR A 328 -8.03 -6.71 11.90
N PHE A 329 -8.67 -7.38 10.96
CA PHE A 329 -10.13 -7.41 10.80
C PHE A 329 -10.83 -8.49 11.63
N ASN A 330 -10.10 -9.28 12.42
CA ASN A 330 -10.60 -10.49 13.07
C ASN A 330 -11.36 -11.43 12.11
N ASN A 331 -10.86 -11.57 10.88
CA ASN A 331 -11.50 -12.36 9.84
C ASN A 331 -11.13 -13.85 9.97
N VAL A 332 -11.47 -14.46 11.11
CA VAL A 332 -11.15 -15.86 11.45
C VAL A 332 -11.79 -16.89 10.52
N ASN A 333 -12.73 -16.45 9.67
CA ASN A 333 -13.36 -17.28 8.67
C ASN A 333 -12.68 -17.19 7.29
N GLY A 334 -11.68 -16.31 7.12
CA GLY A 334 -10.99 -16.13 5.84
C GLY A 334 -11.91 -15.61 4.74
N GLN A 335 -12.93 -14.82 5.07
CA GLN A 335 -13.84 -14.27 4.06
C GLN A 335 -13.07 -13.37 3.07
N GLY A 336 -13.26 -13.61 1.77
CA GLY A 336 -12.51 -12.90 0.72
C GLY A 336 -11.12 -13.45 0.43
N TYR A 337 -10.70 -14.51 1.13
CA TYR A 337 -9.54 -15.33 0.78
C TYR A 337 -9.98 -16.57 -0.02
N ASP A 338 -9.03 -17.42 -0.40
CA ASP A 338 -9.21 -18.59 -1.28
C ASP A 338 -9.70 -18.19 -2.67
N THR A 339 -9.00 -17.22 -3.24
CA THR A 339 -9.17 -16.75 -4.62
C THR A 339 -8.01 -17.26 -5.48
N VAL A 340 -8.06 -16.98 -6.78
CA VAL A 340 -6.97 -17.33 -7.70
C VAL A 340 -5.65 -16.61 -7.39
N VAL A 341 -5.66 -15.57 -6.54
CA VAL A 341 -4.48 -14.76 -6.18
C VAL A 341 -4.13 -14.77 -4.69
N SER A 342 -4.96 -15.39 -3.82
CA SER A 342 -4.74 -15.35 -2.37
C SER A 342 -5.32 -16.58 -1.68
N ASN A 343 -4.58 -17.12 -0.71
CA ASN A 343 -4.99 -18.25 0.13
C ASN A 343 -5.30 -17.78 1.54
N ASN A 344 -6.20 -18.46 2.23
CA ASN A 344 -6.54 -18.16 3.61
C ASN A 344 -5.34 -18.40 4.57
N PRO A 345 -4.80 -17.34 5.22
CA PRO A 345 -3.67 -17.47 6.16
C PRO A 345 -4.07 -18.20 7.46
N LEU A 346 -5.37 -18.26 7.75
CA LEU A 346 -5.96 -18.93 8.91
C LEU A 346 -6.59 -20.28 8.54
N ALA A 347 -6.21 -20.89 7.40
CA ALA A 347 -6.64 -22.23 7.05
C ALA A 347 -6.40 -23.22 8.22
N GLY A 348 -7.33 -24.14 8.46
CA GLY A 348 -7.27 -25.05 9.62
C GLY A 348 -7.51 -24.41 10.99
N LYS A 349 -7.55 -23.06 11.07
CA LYS A 349 -7.83 -22.25 12.27
C LYS A 349 -7.13 -22.72 13.56
N PRO A 350 -5.79 -22.81 13.61
CA PRO A 350 -5.09 -23.12 14.85
C PRO A 350 -5.52 -22.17 15.97
N ALA A 351 -5.84 -22.71 17.15
CA ALA A 351 -6.37 -21.93 18.27
C ALA A 351 -5.47 -20.73 18.65
N ILE A 352 -4.15 -20.88 18.48
CA ILE A 352 -3.18 -19.81 18.73
C ILE A 352 -3.31 -18.64 17.74
N LEU A 353 -3.59 -18.92 16.46
CA LEU A 353 -3.77 -17.88 15.44
C LEU A 353 -5.12 -17.16 15.59
N VAL A 354 -6.16 -17.87 16.00
CA VAL A 354 -7.46 -17.25 16.36
C VAL A 354 -7.29 -16.31 17.55
N LYS A 355 -6.61 -16.75 18.61
CA LYS A 355 -6.31 -15.88 19.76
C LYS A 355 -5.46 -14.67 19.38
N LEU A 356 -4.51 -14.84 18.46
CA LEU A 356 -3.72 -13.72 17.93
C LEU A 356 -4.59 -12.71 17.18
N ALA A 357 -5.56 -13.16 16.40
CA ALA A 357 -6.52 -12.28 15.70
C ALA A 357 -7.33 -11.45 16.69
N ASP A 358 -7.79 -12.04 17.80
CA ASP A 358 -8.47 -11.31 18.87
C ASP A 358 -7.58 -10.25 19.52
N VAL A 359 -6.32 -10.59 19.84
CA VAL A 359 -5.37 -9.64 20.43
C VAL A 359 -5.08 -8.47 19.47
N MET A 360 -4.77 -8.78 18.21
CA MET A 360 -4.39 -7.76 17.24
C MET A 360 -5.56 -6.84 16.90
N SER A 361 -6.75 -7.40 16.65
CA SER A 361 -7.95 -6.60 16.39
C SER A 361 -8.36 -5.75 17.58
N THR A 362 -8.23 -6.25 18.82
CA THR A 362 -8.49 -5.45 20.03
C THR A 362 -7.52 -4.28 20.14
N ALA A 363 -6.23 -4.48 19.87
CA ALA A 363 -5.24 -3.40 19.87
C ALA A 363 -5.54 -2.33 18.80
N TRP A 364 -5.95 -2.75 17.60
CA TRP A 364 -6.37 -1.82 16.55
C TRP A 364 -7.61 -1.01 16.94
N ILE A 365 -8.65 -1.68 17.47
CA ILE A 365 -9.87 -1.03 17.95
C ILE A 365 -9.52 -0.06 19.09
N SER A 366 -8.67 -0.47 20.03
CA SER A 366 -8.19 0.37 21.12
C SER A 366 -7.51 1.64 20.63
N PHE A 367 -6.65 1.52 19.61
CA PHE A 367 -6.02 2.68 18.97
C PHE A 367 -7.04 3.57 18.23
N ILE A 368 -8.01 3.00 17.53
CA ILE A 368 -9.08 3.76 16.86
C ILE A 368 -9.90 4.60 17.86
N ILE A 369 -10.16 4.06 19.04
CA ILE A 369 -11.00 4.70 20.06
C ILE A 369 -10.20 5.70 20.91
N ASN A 370 -9.01 5.30 21.38
CA ASN A 370 -8.27 6.02 22.42
C ASN A 370 -6.94 6.60 21.93
N HIS A 371 -6.59 6.40 20.66
CA HIS A 371 -5.28 6.72 20.10
C HIS A 371 -4.11 6.06 20.85
N ASN A 372 -4.37 4.92 21.51
CA ASN A 372 -3.40 4.10 22.22
C ASN A 372 -3.82 2.63 22.09
N PRO A 373 -2.97 1.74 21.54
CA PRO A 373 -3.34 0.34 21.33
C PRO A 373 -3.49 -0.46 22.63
N ASN A 374 -3.01 0.04 23.77
CA ASN A 374 -2.98 -0.67 25.05
C ASN A 374 -4.15 -0.33 26.01
N SER A 375 -5.09 0.52 25.59
CA SER A 375 -6.18 0.97 26.47
C SER A 375 -7.26 -0.08 26.76
N TYR A 376 -7.36 -1.15 25.98
CA TYR A 376 -8.36 -2.21 26.13
C TYR A 376 -7.76 -3.60 25.99
N GLY A 377 -8.39 -4.56 26.69
CA GLY A 377 -7.85 -5.90 26.89
C GLY A 377 -6.61 -5.85 27.79
N ASN A 378 -6.26 -6.96 28.45
CA ASN A 378 -4.98 -7.06 29.16
C ASN A 378 -3.82 -7.19 28.15
N ILE A 379 -3.76 -6.28 27.19
CA ILE A 379 -2.83 -6.25 26.06
C ILE A 379 -1.74 -5.24 26.42
N ASN A 380 -0.53 -5.73 26.66
CA ASN A 380 0.64 -4.90 26.91
C ASN A 380 1.61 -5.06 25.74
N LEU A 381 1.44 -4.24 24.69
CA LEU A 381 2.30 -4.24 23.50
C LEU A 381 3.59 -3.42 23.67
N GLY A 382 3.89 -2.96 24.89
CA GLY A 382 4.97 -2.01 25.13
C GLY A 382 4.62 -0.59 24.64
N ALA A 383 5.40 0.38 25.11
CA ALA A 383 5.32 1.79 24.70
C ALA A 383 6.56 2.19 23.90
#